data_AF-A0A6L9TZT1-F1
#
_entry.id   AF-A0A6L9TZT1-F1
#
_cell.length_a   1.000
_cell.length_b   1.000
_cell.length_c   1.000
_cell.angle_alpha   90.00
_cell.angle_beta   90.00
_cell.angle_gamma   90.00
#
_symmetry.space_group_name_H-M   'P 1'
#
loop_
_entity.id
_entity.type
_entity.pdbx_description
1 polymer ?
#
loop_
_entity_poly.entity_id
_entity_poly.type
_entity_poly.pdbx_seq_one_letter_code
_entity_poly.pdbx_strand_id
1 'polypeptide(L)'
;MNIKSLLLGSAAALAVVSGAQAADAIVAAEPEPLEYVRICDAYGAGYFFIPGTETCLKIGGMVRTEGKWYNAYNPADRYGTLWHTRAQLHVDTASDTEYGPLKTNTVYRFDWQDGGSTSTKLLFANISLAGFTVGKLDSQYNLYVGYAGNVINDDVVYDGPYELNQLTYNYDAGNGFTAVISLEDSNSGSGAKGVNGEDSSDHYAPDVVAGLGYKAGNFGFKVVGGYDSIVEEGAIKARVDADFGVLKAFLMGGWNTDGDKLNKYASSNGTGPAKTIGWGDWAVWGGVTVPINAKLQANAQVAYTDSKIFAATANVRWNPVKNLLVQPEVSYTNWDSINQDQWAGVLRFQRSF
;
A
#
# COMPACT_ATOMS: atom_id res chain seq x y z
N MET A 1 -4.24 -98.97 -23.03
CA MET A 1 -5.52 -98.82 -23.76
C MET A 1 -5.95 -97.36 -23.61
N ASN A 2 -5.74 -96.52 -24.63
CA ASN A 2 -6.62 -96.28 -25.80
C ASN A 2 -7.81 -95.40 -25.37
N ILE A 3 -8.04 -94.16 -25.84
CA ILE A 3 -8.23 -93.67 -27.21
C ILE A 3 -8.36 -92.12 -27.10
N LYS A 4 -7.61 -91.30 -27.84
CA LYS A 4 -7.90 -90.72 -29.18
C LYS A 4 -9.22 -89.92 -29.30
N SER A 5 -9.06 -88.60 -29.41
CA SER A 5 -9.70 -87.66 -30.36
C SER A 5 -10.88 -88.15 -31.21
N LEU A 6 -11.99 -87.41 -31.23
CA LEU A 6 -12.90 -87.25 -32.39
C LEU A 6 -13.82 -86.03 -32.12
N LEU A 7 -13.66 -84.90 -32.82
CA LEU A 7 -14.04 -84.55 -34.20
C LEU A 7 -15.48 -83.98 -34.33
N LEU A 8 -15.50 -82.74 -34.85
CA LEU A 8 -16.35 -82.22 -35.93
C LEU A 8 -17.86 -82.05 -35.70
N GLY A 9 -18.28 -80.79 -35.83
CA GLY A 9 -19.05 -80.44 -37.03
C GLY A 9 -20.38 -79.71 -36.82
N SER A 10 -20.42 -78.44 -37.26
CA SER A 10 -21.44 -77.81 -38.14
C SER A 10 -21.52 -76.31 -37.83
N ALA A 11 -20.98 -75.43 -38.68
CA ALA A 11 -21.67 -74.81 -39.83
C ALA A 11 -22.83 -73.89 -39.37
N ALA A 12 -22.57 -72.60 -39.17
CA ALA A 12 -22.55 -71.54 -40.19
C ALA A 12 -23.95 -70.98 -40.53
N ALA A 13 -24.03 -69.65 -40.38
CA ALA A 13 -24.92 -68.70 -41.02
C ALA A 13 -26.38 -68.62 -40.53
N LEU A 14 -26.69 -67.52 -39.84
CA LEU A 14 -27.71 -66.58 -40.31
C LEU A 14 -27.23 -65.16 -40.03
N ALA A 15 -26.91 -64.45 -41.11
CA ALA A 15 -26.80 -63.01 -41.12
C ALA A 15 -28.19 -62.36 -40.90
N VAL A 16 -28.14 -61.07 -40.56
CA VAL A 16 -29.12 -60.00 -40.81
C VAL A 16 -29.55 -59.26 -39.55
N VAL A 17 -28.73 -58.25 -39.22
CA VAL A 17 -29.08 -56.82 -39.12
C VAL A 17 -30.48 -56.47 -38.57
N SER A 18 -30.52 -55.95 -37.35
CA SER A 18 -30.81 -54.53 -37.01
C SER A 18 -31.47 -54.44 -35.64
N GLY A 19 -30.79 -53.73 -34.76
CA GLY A 19 -31.23 -53.41 -33.42
C GLY A 19 -30.11 -52.62 -32.77
N ALA A 20 -29.82 -51.44 -33.35
CA ALA A 20 -29.01 -50.43 -32.70
C ALA A 20 -29.65 -50.13 -31.33
N GLN A 21 -29.09 -50.74 -30.29
CA GLN A 21 -29.19 -50.21 -28.95
C GLN A 21 -27.87 -49.49 -28.73
N ALA A 22 -27.90 -48.19 -28.99
CA ALA A 22 -26.93 -47.27 -28.42
C ALA A 22 -27.08 -47.40 -26.90
N ALA A 23 -26.32 -48.32 -26.31
CA ALA A 23 -25.88 -48.13 -24.95
C ALA A 23 -24.82 -47.03 -25.03
N ASP A 24 -25.28 -45.77 -24.99
CA ASP A 24 -24.46 -44.72 -24.41
C ASP A 24 -24.15 -45.21 -23.01
N ALA A 25 -23.00 -45.85 -22.86
CA ALA A 25 -22.31 -45.86 -21.59
C ALA A 25 -22.13 -44.38 -21.28
N ILE A 26 -23.04 -43.85 -20.46
CA ILE A 26 -22.74 -42.70 -19.63
C ILE A 26 -21.58 -43.20 -18.78
N VAL A 27 -20.37 -43.06 -19.31
CA VAL A 27 -19.19 -42.87 -18.51
C VAL A 27 -19.58 -41.67 -17.68
N ALA A 28 -20.08 -41.93 -16.48
CA ALA A 28 -20.02 -40.95 -15.43
C ALA A 28 -18.55 -40.58 -15.41
N ALA A 29 -18.22 -39.41 -15.97
CA ALA A 29 -16.94 -38.80 -15.74
C ALA A 29 -16.77 -38.89 -14.23
N GLU A 30 -15.85 -39.73 -13.78
CA GLU A 30 -15.44 -39.78 -12.39
C GLU A 30 -15.21 -38.31 -12.05
N PRO A 31 -15.97 -37.72 -11.11
CA PRO A 31 -15.85 -36.30 -10.85
C PRO A 31 -14.39 -36.09 -10.52
N GLU A 32 -13.66 -35.41 -11.41
CA GLU A 32 -12.23 -35.19 -11.21
C GLU A 32 -12.12 -34.65 -9.79
N PRO A 33 -11.29 -35.28 -8.93
CA PRO A 33 -11.24 -34.93 -7.54
C PRO A 33 -11.04 -33.42 -7.50
N LEU A 34 -12.07 -32.69 -7.04
CA LEU A 34 -12.01 -31.25 -6.96
C LEU A 34 -10.73 -30.96 -6.19
N GLU A 35 -9.72 -30.39 -6.85
CA GLU A 35 -8.50 -29.97 -6.19
C GLU A 35 -8.93 -28.84 -5.25
N TYR A 36 -9.31 -29.22 -4.04
CA TYR A 36 -9.62 -28.30 -2.99
C TYR A 36 -8.43 -27.37 -2.83
N VAL A 37 -8.74 -26.12 -2.52
CA VAL A 37 -7.75 -25.08 -2.24
C VAL A 37 -6.76 -25.62 -1.20
N ARG A 38 -5.54 -25.94 -1.66
CA ARG A 38 -4.48 -26.49 -0.81
C ARG A 38 -3.83 -25.35 -0.04
N ILE A 39 -3.58 -25.54 1.25
CA ILE A 39 -2.89 -24.55 2.06
C ILE A 39 -1.45 -24.40 1.56
N CYS A 40 -0.96 -23.16 1.46
CA CYS A 40 0.43 -22.86 1.17
C CYS A 40 1.05 -22.10 2.33
N ASP A 41 1.72 -22.81 3.25
CA ASP A 41 2.29 -22.17 4.45
C ASP A 41 3.67 -21.52 4.21
N ALA A 42 4.29 -21.76 3.04
CA ALA A 42 5.64 -21.28 2.71
C ALA A 42 5.79 -19.76 2.77
N TYR A 43 4.73 -19.02 2.45
CA TYR A 43 4.74 -17.55 2.40
C TYR A 43 3.94 -16.90 3.54
N GLY A 44 3.52 -17.70 4.53
CA GLY A 44 2.82 -17.26 5.72
C GLY A 44 1.32 -17.57 5.72
N ALA A 45 0.67 -17.20 6.83
CA ALA A 45 -0.74 -17.52 7.03
C ALA A 45 -1.66 -16.85 5.99
N GLY A 46 -2.65 -17.62 5.53
CA GLY A 46 -3.69 -17.16 4.59
C GLY A 46 -3.37 -17.37 3.12
N TYR A 47 -2.20 -17.93 2.80
CA TYR A 47 -1.86 -18.34 1.44
C TYR A 47 -2.42 -19.72 1.11
N PHE A 48 -2.84 -19.89 -0.14
CA PHE A 48 -3.30 -21.15 -0.70
C PHE A 48 -2.82 -21.31 -2.13
N PHE A 49 -2.63 -22.54 -2.60
CA PHE A 49 -2.23 -22.79 -3.97
C PHE A 49 -3.36 -22.45 -4.95
N ILE A 50 -3.01 -21.77 -6.03
CA ILE A 50 -3.88 -21.66 -7.20
C ILE A 50 -3.98 -23.07 -7.81
N PRO A 51 -5.19 -23.63 -8.01
CA PRO A 51 -5.37 -24.99 -8.55
C PRO A 51 -4.58 -25.22 -9.84
N GLY A 52 -3.94 -26.39 -9.97
CA GLY A 52 -3.09 -26.71 -11.11
C GLY A 52 -1.74 -25.98 -11.19
N THR A 53 -1.31 -25.26 -10.13
CA THR A 53 -0.01 -24.55 -10.10
C THR A 53 0.74 -24.73 -8.78
N GLU A 54 2.01 -24.31 -8.76
CA GLU A 54 2.83 -24.15 -7.54
C GLU A 54 2.79 -22.72 -6.99
N THR A 55 1.98 -21.84 -7.58
CA THR A 55 1.84 -20.45 -7.16
C THR A 55 0.86 -20.35 -6.01
N CYS A 56 1.30 -19.70 -4.94
CA CYS A 56 0.47 -19.40 -3.79
C CYS A 56 -0.22 -18.05 -3.97
N LEU A 57 -1.48 -17.96 -3.57
CA LEU A 57 -2.35 -16.79 -3.61
C LEU A 57 -2.85 -16.49 -2.19
N LYS A 58 -2.88 -15.22 -1.84
CA LYS A 58 -3.54 -14.72 -0.64
C LYS A 58 -4.53 -13.64 -1.04
N ILE A 59 -5.74 -13.76 -0.50
CA ILE A 59 -6.79 -12.75 -0.63
C ILE A 59 -7.00 -12.14 0.75
N GLY A 60 -7.00 -10.83 0.82
CA GLY A 60 -7.31 -10.09 2.04
C GLY A 60 -7.93 -8.75 1.70
N GLY A 61 -8.09 -7.91 2.72
CA GLY A 61 -8.51 -6.55 2.49
C GLY A 61 -9.05 -5.86 3.72
N MET A 62 -9.78 -4.78 3.47
CA MET A 62 -10.49 -4.07 4.52
C MET A 62 -11.70 -3.31 3.99
N VAL A 63 -12.67 -3.13 4.88
CA VAL A 63 -13.76 -2.18 4.71
C VAL A 63 -13.66 -1.16 5.83
N ARG A 64 -13.73 0.10 5.47
CA ARG A 64 -13.56 1.24 6.36
C ARG A 64 -14.66 2.25 6.10
N THR A 65 -15.24 2.76 7.17
CA THR A 65 -16.25 3.82 7.11
C THR A 65 -15.92 4.86 8.16
N GLU A 66 -16.09 6.12 7.80
CA GLU A 66 -15.67 7.25 8.62
C GLU A 66 -16.70 8.36 8.57
N GLY A 67 -17.10 8.83 9.76
CA GLY A 67 -17.75 10.12 9.90
C GLY A 67 -16.66 11.18 10.13
N LYS A 68 -16.70 12.25 9.35
CA LYS A 68 -15.76 13.37 9.45
C LYS A 68 -16.51 14.66 9.72
N TRP A 69 -15.87 15.56 10.45
CA TRP A 69 -16.31 16.95 10.64
C TRP A 69 -15.17 17.87 10.25
N TYR A 70 -15.46 18.82 9.35
CA TYR A 70 -14.46 19.67 8.70
C TYR A 70 -13.30 18.87 8.09
N ASN A 71 -12.23 19.55 7.66
CA ASN A 71 -11.13 18.95 6.91
C ASN A 71 -9.80 19.56 7.34
N ALA A 72 -8.94 18.77 7.99
CA ALA A 72 -7.63 19.20 8.52
C ALA A 72 -6.67 19.78 7.45
N TYR A 73 -6.97 19.59 6.17
CA TYR A 73 -6.18 20.03 5.03
C TYR A 73 -6.74 21.28 4.35
N ASN A 74 -7.92 21.76 4.75
CA ASN A 74 -8.60 22.88 4.10
C ASN A 74 -9.14 23.88 5.13
N PRO A 75 -8.53 25.07 5.25
CA PRO A 75 -9.00 26.09 6.20
C PRO A 75 -10.31 26.76 5.80
N ALA A 76 -10.82 26.55 4.57
CA ALA A 76 -12.11 27.08 4.11
C ALA A 76 -13.26 26.07 4.21
N ASP A 77 -12.97 24.81 4.52
CA ASP A 77 -13.99 23.77 4.62
C ASP A 77 -14.83 23.97 5.89
N ARG A 78 -16.15 24.07 5.73
CA ARG A 78 -17.12 24.28 6.81
C ARG A 78 -18.25 23.26 6.81
N TYR A 79 -18.02 22.05 6.30
CA TYR A 79 -19.04 20.99 6.29
C TYR A 79 -19.30 20.41 7.69
N GLY A 80 -20.58 20.27 8.06
CA GLY A 80 -20.98 19.74 9.37
C GLY A 80 -20.64 18.27 9.57
N THR A 81 -21.10 17.39 8.68
CA THR A 81 -20.78 15.96 8.73
C THR A 81 -20.56 15.47 7.31
N LEU A 82 -19.43 14.82 7.06
CA LEU A 82 -19.10 14.16 5.80
C LEU A 82 -18.93 12.67 6.06
N TRP A 83 -19.42 11.84 5.14
CA TRP A 83 -19.20 10.40 5.22
C TRP A 83 -18.19 9.92 4.17
N HIS A 84 -17.21 9.13 4.60
CA HIS A 84 -16.22 8.49 3.71
C HIS A 84 -16.21 6.99 3.92
N THR A 85 -16.42 6.24 2.84
CA THR A 85 -16.36 4.77 2.85
C THR A 85 -15.29 4.31 1.89
N ARG A 86 -14.42 3.41 2.35
CA ARG A 86 -13.37 2.78 1.56
C ARG A 86 -13.46 1.27 1.65
N ALA A 87 -13.35 0.60 0.51
CA ALA A 87 -13.07 -0.82 0.44
C ALA A 87 -11.73 -1.06 -0.25
N GLN A 88 -10.97 -2.04 0.21
CA GLN A 88 -9.78 -2.52 -0.47
C GLN A 88 -9.82 -4.03 -0.58
N LEU A 89 -9.45 -4.52 -1.77
CA LEU A 89 -9.21 -5.93 -2.05
C LEU A 89 -7.72 -6.10 -2.32
N HIS A 90 -7.07 -6.96 -1.53
CA HIS A 90 -5.67 -7.29 -1.63
C HIS A 90 -5.55 -8.67 -2.26
N VAL A 91 -4.71 -8.77 -3.29
CA VAL A 91 -4.43 -9.99 -4.04
C VAL A 91 -2.91 -10.10 -4.11
N ASP A 92 -2.34 -11.01 -3.33
CA ASP A 92 -0.91 -11.27 -3.29
C ASP A 92 -0.61 -12.65 -3.84
N THR A 93 0.42 -12.78 -4.67
CA THR A 93 0.91 -14.09 -5.10
C THR A 93 2.37 -14.30 -4.79
N ALA A 94 2.79 -15.55 -4.67
CA ALA A 94 4.16 -15.93 -4.44
C ALA A 94 4.48 -17.30 -5.05
N SER A 95 5.65 -17.43 -5.66
CA SER A 95 6.19 -18.70 -6.16
C SER A 95 7.71 -18.76 -5.93
N ASP A 96 8.22 -19.97 -5.73
CA ASP A 96 9.66 -20.15 -5.52
C ASP A 96 10.39 -20.11 -6.86
N THR A 97 11.59 -19.53 -6.84
CA THR A 97 12.51 -19.49 -7.99
C THR A 97 13.93 -19.73 -7.51
N GLU A 98 14.86 -19.96 -8.43
CA GLU A 98 16.28 -20.09 -8.12
C GLU A 98 16.90 -18.81 -7.51
N TYR A 99 16.22 -17.66 -7.64
CA TYR A 99 16.63 -16.37 -7.07
C TYR A 99 15.89 -16.03 -5.76
N GLY A 100 15.12 -16.97 -5.23
CA GLY A 100 14.24 -16.77 -4.08
C GLY A 100 12.77 -16.51 -4.47
N PRO A 101 11.93 -16.05 -3.53
CA PRO A 101 10.51 -15.87 -3.78
C PRO A 101 10.23 -14.78 -4.81
N LEU A 102 9.55 -15.13 -5.90
CA LEU A 102 8.92 -14.18 -6.81
C LEU A 102 7.55 -13.83 -6.24
N LYS A 103 7.31 -12.55 -5.95
CA LYS A 103 6.05 -12.10 -5.34
C LYS A 103 5.36 -11.04 -6.18
N THR A 104 4.04 -11.01 -6.12
CA THR A 104 3.23 -9.89 -6.60
C THR A 104 2.35 -9.34 -5.48
N ASN A 105 2.13 -8.03 -5.51
CA ASN A 105 1.21 -7.35 -4.61
C ASN A 105 0.28 -6.46 -5.43
N THR A 106 -1.02 -6.72 -5.35
CA THR A 106 -2.06 -5.94 -6.03
C THR A 106 -3.11 -5.48 -5.04
N VAL A 107 -3.40 -4.18 -5.01
CA VAL A 107 -4.45 -3.60 -4.16
C VAL A 107 -5.42 -2.78 -5.01
N TYR A 108 -6.68 -3.23 -5.05
CA TYR A 108 -7.78 -2.45 -5.60
C TYR A 108 -8.40 -1.63 -4.48
N ARG A 109 -8.62 -0.33 -4.71
CA ARG A 109 -9.24 0.58 -3.75
C ARG A 109 -10.48 1.20 -4.36
N PHE A 110 -11.58 1.16 -3.61
CA PHE A 110 -12.84 1.80 -3.92
C PHE A 110 -13.13 2.84 -2.85
N ASP A 111 -13.40 4.07 -3.26
CA ASP A 111 -13.65 5.19 -2.37
C ASP A 111 -14.98 5.86 -2.74
N TRP A 112 -15.88 5.94 -1.77
CA TRP A 112 -17.13 6.67 -1.87
C TRP A 112 -17.12 7.83 -0.86
N GLN A 113 -17.43 9.02 -1.33
CA GLN A 113 -17.40 10.26 -0.55
C GLN A 113 -18.77 10.93 -0.65
N ASP A 114 -19.43 11.10 0.49
CA ASP A 114 -20.62 11.94 0.76
C ASP A 114 -21.56 12.23 -0.43
N GLY A 115 -22.31 11.22 -0.88
CA GLY A 115 -23.30 11.36 -1.96
C GLY A 115 -22.72 11.37 -3.39
N GLY A 116 -21.40 11.33 -3.53
CA GLY A 116 -20.69 11.30 -4.80
C GLY A 116 -20.68 9.93 -5.49
N SER A 117 -20.02 9.88 -6.65
CA SER A 117 -19.73 8.62 -7.34
C SER A 117 -18.60 7.85 -6.64
N THR A 118 -18.62 6.53 -6.76
CA THR A 118 -17.52 5.68 -6.29
C THR A 118 -16.32 5.81 -7.22
N SER A 119 -15.20 6.28 -6.70
CA SER A 119 -13.91 6.25 -7.39
C SER A 119 -13.25 4.89 -7.20
N THR A 120 -12.53 4.43 -8.23
CA THR A 120 -11.81 3.15 -8.23
C THR A 120 -10.36 3.39 -8.60
N LYS A 121 -9.44 2.74 -7.90
CA LYS A 121 -8.00 2.89 -8.09
C LYS A 121 -7.27 1.56 -8.02
N LEU A 122 -6.36 1.33 -8.96
CA LEU A 122 -5.25 0.39 -8.78
C LEU A 122 -4.24 1.05 -7.85
N LEU A 123 -4.38 0.79 -6.55
CA LEU A 123 -3.57 1.45 -5.52
C LEU A 123 -2.12 1.00 -5.65
N PHE A 124 -1.90 -0.31 -5.53
CA PHE A 124 -0.60 -0.97 -5.70
C PHE A 124 -0.71 -2.07 -6.75
N ALA A 125 0.36 -2.26 -7.51
CA ALA A 125 0.51 -3.31 -8.51
C ALA A 125 1.99 -3.48 -8.84
N ASN A 126 2.66 -4.39 -8.16
CA ASN A 126 4.11 -4.56 -8.28
C ASN A 126 4.53 -6.03 -8.24
N ILE A 127 5.75 -6.26 -8.74
CA ILE A 127 6.46 -7.52 -8.74
C ILE A 127 7.74 -7.33 -7.92
N SER A 128 8.09 -8.30 -7.08
CA SER A 128 9.35 -8.28 -6.35
C SER A 128 10.09 -9.62 -6.38
N LEU A 129 11.42 -9.56 -6.47
CA LEU A 129 12.33 -10.70 -6.50
C LEU A 129 13.74 -10.26 -6.07
N ALA A 130 14.39 -11.00 -5.18
CA ALA A 130 15.79 -10.80 -4.82
C ALA A 130 16.18 -9.35 -4.44
N GLY A 131 15.29 -8.62 -3.76
CA GLY A 131 15.48 -7.22 -3.37
C GLY A 131 15.03 -6.19 -4.40
N PHE A 132 14.78 -6.60 -5.64
CA PHE A 132 14.16 -5.74 -6.65
C PHE A 132 12.65 -5.64 -6.46
N THR A 133 12.12 -4.46 -6.75
CA THR A 133 10.69 -4.19 -6.90
C THR A 133 10.45 -3.39 -8.17
N VAL A 134 9.48 -3.80 -8.99
CA VAL A 134 9.05 -3.07 -10.18
C VAL A 134 7.53 -2.92 -10.21
N GLY A 135 7.05 -1.73 -10.53
CA GLY A 135 5.62 -1.43 -10.67
C GLY A 135 5.16 -0.34 -9.72
N LYS A 136 3.86 -0.31 -9.44
CA LYS A 136 3.19 0.78 -8.73
C LYS A 136 3.12 0.56 -7.23
N LEU A 137 3.70 1.51 -6.48
CA LEU A 137 3.78 1.56 -5.02
C LEU A 137 3.85 3.02 -4.55
N ASP A 138 3.83 3.26 -3.24
CA ASP A 138 4.27 4.56 -2.71
C ASP A 138 5.77 4.75 -2.94
N SER A 139 6.24 6.01 -3.02
CA SER A 139 7.66 6.30 -3.21
C SER A 139 8.52 5.69 -2.11
N GLN A 140 9.74 5.29 -2.43
CA GLN A 140 10.73 4.89 -1.42
C GLN A 140 11.07 6.05 -0.49
N TYR A 141 10.82 7.30 -0.89
CA TYR A 141 10.94 8.47 -0.03
C TYR A 141 10.01 8.41 1.19
N ASN A 142 8.93 7.64 1.12
CA ASN A 142 8.02 7.36 2.22
C ASN A 142 8.15 5.93 2.73
N LEU A 143 8.11 4.92 1.85
CA LEU A 143 8.16 3.51 2.24
C LEU A 143 9.45 3.12 2.97
N TYR A 144 10.59 3.63 2.52
CA TYR A 144 11.88 3.26 3.10
C TYR A 144 12.10 3.91 4.46
N VAL A 145 11.96 5.23 4.55
CA VAL A 145 12.21 6.00 5.78
C VAL A 145 11.09 5.86 6.81
N GLY A 146 9.83 5.72 6.37
CA GLY A 146 8.62 5.64 7.18
C GLY A 146 7.72 6.89 7.07
N TYR A 147 6.40 6.68 7.02
CA TYR A 147 5.35 7.71 6.94
C TYR A 147 5.25 8.58 8.19
N ALA A 148 4.71 9.79 8.05
CA ALA A 148 4.69 10.81 9.11
C ALA A 148 4.19 10.35 10.48
N GLY A 149 3.18 9.47 10.65
CA GLY A 149 2.81 9.01 11.99
C GLY A 149 1.63 8.04 12.08
N ASN A 150 1.27 7.62 13.31
CA ASN A 150 0.17 6.68 13.54
C ASN A 150 -1.16 7.40 13.82
N VAL A 151 -1.43 8.44 13.04
CA VAL A 151 -2.68 9.21 13.04
C VAL A 151 -3.38 9.11 11.68
N ILE A 152 -4.64 9.53 11.59
CA ILE A 152 -5.43 9.48 10.34
C ILE A 152 -5.01 10.62 9.42
N ASN A 153 -4.88 11.83 9.98
CA ASN A 153 -4.41 13.02 9.29
C ASN A 153 -2.93 13.24 9.62
N ASP A 154 -2.06 12.29 9.25
CA ASP A 154 -0.64 12.31 9.60
C ASP A 154 0.23 13.13 8.64
N ASP A 155 -0.28 13.39 7.44
CA ASP A 155 0.38 13.99 6.30
C ASP A 155 -0.16 15.40 5.94
N VAL A 156 -0.83 16.08 6.89
CA VAL A 156 -1.31 17.47 6.68
C VAL A 156 -0.15 18.38 6.25
N VAL A 157 0.98 18.23 6.95
CA VAL A 157 2.27 18.64 6.42
C VAL A 157 2.76 17.48 5.55
N TYR A 158 2.78 17.73 4.23
CA TYR A 158 3.13 16.76 3.19
C TYR A 158 4.42 16.01 3.54
N ASP A 159 4.47 14.69 3.49
CA ASP A 159 5.68 13.94 3.88
C ASP A 159 6.42 13.30 2.69
N GLY A 160 5.81 13.27 1.51
CA GLY A 160 6.44 12.78 0.27
C GLY A 160 5.44 12.25 -0.75
N PRO A 161 5.93 11.78 -1.90
CA PRO A 161 5.07 11.28 -2.97
C PRO A 161 4.50 9.89 -2.69
N TYR A 162 3.27 9.69 -3.17
CA TYR A 162 2.51 8.45 -3.06
C TYR A 162 2.19 7.88 -4.45
N GLU A 163 1.97 6.57 -4.51
CA GLU A 163 1.31 5.89 -5.64
C GLU A 163 1.90 6.17 -7.04
N LEU A 164 3.19 5.86 -7.25
CA LEU A 164 3.92 6.01 -8.52
C LEU A 164 4.52 4.69 -9.01
N ASN A 165 4.88 4.61 -10.29
CA ASN A 165 5.66 3.49 -10.80
C ASN A 165 7.13 3.65 -10.39
N GLN A 166 7.77 2.56 -10.01
CA GLN A 166 9.17 2.57 -9.61
C GLN A 166 9.90 1.30 -10.04
N LEU A 167 11.21 1.43 -10.23
CA LEU A 167 12.18 0.34 -10.24
C LEU A 167 13.13 0.56 -9.06
N THR A 168 13.05 -0.32 -8.08
CA THR A 168 13.74 -0.18 -6.80
C THR A 168 14.63 -1.39 -6.54
N TYR A 169 15.80 -1.14 -5.93
CA TYR A 169 16.59 -2.17 -5.28
C TYR A 169 16.74 -1.86 -3.79
N ASN A 170 16.35 -2.81 -2.95
CA ASN A 170 16.53 -2.77 -1.51
C ASN A 170 17.66 -3.73 -1.11
N TYR A 171 18.59 -3.21 -0.31
CA TYR A 171 19.68 -3.98 0.27
C TYR A 171 19.51 -4.09 1.79
N ASP A 172 19.68 -5.29 2.32
CA ASP A 172 19.75 -5.57 3.75
C ASP A 172 21.02 -6.39 4.02
N ALA A 173 21.92 -5.84 4.83
CA ALA A 173 23.18 -6.50 5.18
C ALA A 173 23.02 -7.58 6.26
N GLY A 174 21.82 -7.73 6.86
CA GLY A 174 21.55 -8.68 7.95
C GLY A 174 22.13 -8.27 9.31
N ASN A 175 22.80 -7.12 9.40
CA ASN A 175 23.42 -6.58 10.62
C ASN A 175 22.77 -5.27 11.09
N GLY A 176 21.57 -4.96 10.60
CA GLY A 176 20.84 -3.73 10.89
C GLY A 176 21.08 -2.59 9.90
N PHE A 177 22.13 -2.65 9.06
CA PHE A 177 22.32 -1.72 7.95
C PHE A 177 21.43 -2.08 6.76
N THR A 178 20.75 -1.08 6.21
CA THR A 178 19.97 -1.21 4.98
C THR A 178 20.24 -0.05 4.04
N ALA A 179 19.97 -0.24 2.75
CA ALA A 179 20.04 0.81 1.74
C ALA A 179 18.93 0.63 0.70
N VAL A 180 18.54 1.73 0.05
CA VAL A 180 17.61 1.72 -1.08
C VAL A 180 18.10 2.64 -2.19
N ILE A 181 17.86 2.24 -3.43
CA ILE A 181 17.91 3.11 -4.60
C ILE A 181 16.69 2.83 -5.48
N SER A 182 16.07 3.88 -5.99
CA SER A 182 14.84 3.82 -6.76
C SER A 182 14.89 4.80 -7.92
N LEU A 183 14.46 4.33 -9.09
CA LEU A 183 14.07 5.18 -10.22
C LEU A 183 12.55 5.26 -10.21
N GLU A 184 12.01 6.47 -10.11
CA GLU A 184 10.59 6.71 -9.91
C GLU A 184 9.99 7.52 -11.06
N ASP A 185 8.76 7.20 -11.41
CA ASP A 185 8.02 7.86 -12.48
C ASP A 185 7.79 9.33 -12.15
N SER A 186 8.36 10.23 -12.97
CA SER A 186 8.26 11.68 -12.85
C SER A 186 6.93 12.26 -13.37
N ASN A 187 6.08 11.45 -14.02
CA ASN A 187 4.82 11.86 -14.66
C ASN A 187 5.01 12.87 -15.80
N SER A 188 5.49 12.37 -16.94
CA SER A 188 5.64 13.08 -18.21
C SER A 188 4.57 12.66 -19.23
N GLY A 189 4.02 13.61 -19.98
CA GLY A 189 3.01 13.34 -21.02
C GLY A 189 2.38 14.61 -21.59
N SER A 190 1.54 14.47 -22.62
CA SER A 190 0.88 15.63 -23.25
C SER A 190 0.03 16.40 -22.23
N GLY A 191 0.43 17.64 -21.91
CA GLY A 191 -0.23 18.49 -20.91
C GLY A 191 0.13 18.18 -19.46
N ALA A 192 1.09 17.27 -19.22
CA ALA A 192 1.64 17.03 -17.89
C ALA A 192 2.41 18.27 -17.41
N LYS A 193 2.33 18.51 -16.10
CA LYS A 193 3.03 19.59 -15.41
C LYS A 193 3.69 19.05 -14.15
N GLY A 194 4.84 19.63 -13.81
CA GLY A 194 5.47 19.47 -12.50
C GLY A 194 4.60 20.04 -11.38
N VAL A 195 4.98 19.76 -10.14
CA VAL A 195 4.23 20.17 -8.95
C VAL A 195 4.08 21.70 -8.84
N ASN A 196 5.07 22.44 -9.29
CA ASN A 196 5.06 23.91 -9.33
C ASN A 196 4.44 24.50 -10.63
N GLY A 197 3.91 23.66 -11.52
CA GLY A 197 3.32 24.09 -12.78
C GLY A 197 4.28 24.18 -13.97
N GLU A 198 5.55 23.80 -13.81
CA GLU A 198 6.51 23.70 -14.91
C GLU A 198 6.09 22.67 -15.96
N ASP A 199 6.48 22.89 -17.21
CA ASP A 199 6.13 22.00 -18.32
C ASP A 199 6.95 20.71 -18.27
N SER A 200 6.29 19.56 -18.17
CA SER A 200 6.93 18.24 -18.19
C SER A 200 6.59 17.42 -19.43
N SER A 201 5.98 18.05 -20.44
CA SER A 201 5.51 17.33 -21.62
C SER A 201 6.61 16.68 -22.46
N ASP A 202 7.78 17.30 -22.55
CA ASP A 202 8.98 16.77 -23.23
C ASP A 202 10.03 16.19 -22.25
N HIS A 203 9.64 16.01 -20.99
CA HIS A 203 10.53 15.46 -19.97
C HIS A 203 10.73 13.96 -20.13
N TYR A 204 11.96 13.49 -19.93
CA TYR A 204 12.34 12.09 -20.18
C TYR A 204 13.11 11.42 -19.03
N ALA A 205 13.58 12.19 -18.05
CA ALA A 205 14.34 11.61 -16.94
C ALA A 205 13.37 11.09 -15.85
N PRO A 206 13.67 9.93 -15.22
CA PRO A 206 12.96 9.53 -14.02
C PRO A 206 13.42 10.38 -12.83
N ASP A 207 12.61 10.41 -11.79
CA ASP A 207 13.05 10.88 -10.49
C ASP A 207 13.95 9.83 -9.84
N VAL A 208 14.85 10.28 -8.96
CA VAL A 208 15.79 9.40 -8.27
C VAL A 208 15.58 9.51 -6.77
N VAL A 209 15.44 8.37 -6.10
CA VAL A 209 15.40 8.28 -4.64
C VAL A 209 16.51 7.36 -4.16
N ALA A 210 17.24 7.78 -3.12
CA ALA A 210 18.23 6.94 -2.46
C ALA A 210 18.20 7.14 -0.95
N GLY A 211 18.43 6.08 -0.19
CA GLY A 211 18.39 6.14 1.25
C GLY A 211 19.28 5.12 1.94
N LEU A 212 19.65 5.43 3.17
CA LEU A 212 20.45 4.61 4.07
C LEU A 212 19.78 4.50 5.43
N GLY A 213 19.99 3.38 6.10
CA GLY A 213 19.32 3.06 7.33
C GLY A 213 20.19 2.21 8.23
N TYR A 214 20.04 2.41 9.54
CA TYR A 214 20.67 1.58 10.54
C TYR A 214 19.73 1.36 11.72
N LYS A 215 19.61 0.10 12.16
CA LYS A 215 18.84 -0.28 13.34
C LYS A 215 19.76 -0.94 14.37
N ALA A 216 19.76 -0.38 15.58
CA ALA A 216 20.47 -0.91 16.74
C ALA A 216 19.51 -1.07 17.93
N GLY A 217 19.14 -2.31 18.22
CA GLY A 217 18.18 -2.63 19.29
C GLY A 217 16.85 -1.90 19.09
N ASN A 218 16.51 -1.04 20.05
CA ASN A 218 15.26 -0.28 20.08
C ASN A 218 15.31 1.04 19.31
N PHE A 219 16.44 1.37 18.69
CA PHE A 219 16.63 2.61 17.93
C PHE A 219 16.80 2.30 16.45
N GLY A 220 16.12 3.06 15.60
CA GLY A 220 16.31 3.09 14.16
C GLY A 220 16.63 4.50 13.71
N PHE A 221 17.57 4.64 12.78
CA PHE A 221 17.83 5.88 12.06
C PHE A 221 17.77 5.59 10.57
N LYS A 222 17.09 6.45 9.82
CA LYS A 222 17.05 6.40 8.35
C LYS A 222 17.18 7.80 7.77
N VAL A 223 17.82 7.89 6.63
CA VAL A 223 17.88 9.10 5.80
C VAL A 223 17.55 8.72 4.36
N VAL A 224 16.80 9.57 3.68
CA VAL A 224 16.42 9.39 2.29
C VAL A 224 16.43 10.74 1.59
N GLY A 225 16.88 10.76 0.33
CA GLY A 225 16.81 11.92 -0.55
C GLY A 225 16.04 11.57 -1.81
N GLY A 226 15.27 12.52 -2.31
CA GLY A 226 14.58 12.44 -3.60
C GLY A 226 14.92 13.65 -4.46
N TYR A 227 15.09 13.42 -5.77
CA TYR A 227 15.33 14.46 -6.77
C TYR A 227 14.20 14.45 -7.80
N ASP A 228 13.47 15.56 -7.88
CA ASP A 228 12.44 15.84 -8.86
C ASP A 228 13.10 16.36 -10.13
N SER A 229 13.11 15.49 -11.13
CA SER A 229 13.77 15.74 -12.39
C SER A 229 13.06 16.76 -13.28
N ILE A 230 11.77 17.04 -13.05
CA ILE A 230 11.01 18.06 -13.79
C ILE A 230 11.35 19.45 -13.25
N VAL A 231 11.33 19.60 -11.92
CA VAL A 231 11.54 20.88 -11.23
C VAL A 231 13.03 21.21 -11.06
N GLU A 232 13.90 20.22 -11.28
CA GLU A 232 15.35 20.27 -11.06
C GLU A 232 15.73 20.60 -9.60
N GLU A 233 14.90 20.16 -8.66
CA GLU A 233 15.08 20.34 -7.22
C GLU A 233 14.89 19.03 -6.46
N GLY A 234 15.28 18.98 -5.20
CA GLY A 234 15.12 17.80 -4.37
C GLY A 234 14.81 18.10 -2.92
N ALA A 235 14.69 17.04 -2.14
CA ALA A 235 14.56 17.15 -0.69
C ALA A 235 15.22 15.95 0.00
N ILE A 236 15.68 16.19 1.23
CA ILE A 236 16.25 15.16 2.10
C ILE A 236 15.38 15.05 3.34
N LYS A 237 15.08 13.82 3.76
CA LYS A 237 14.34 13.50 4.97
C LYS A 237 15.13 12.53 5.83
N ALA A 238 15.23 12.81 7.12
CA ALA A 238 15.84 11.92 8.11
C ALA A 238 14.85 11.63 9.22
N ARG A 239 14.87 10.40 9.74
CA ARG A 239 13.97 9.92 10.78
C ARG A 239 14.70 9.09 11.81
N VAL A 240 14.37 9.33 13.07
CA VAL A 240 14.72 8.49 14.21
C VAL A 240 13.44 7.87 14.76
N ASP A 241 13.44 6.55 14.97
CA ASP A 241 12.42 5.83 15.72
C ASP A 241 13.04 5.21 16.97
N ALA A 242 12.32 5.29 18.09
CA ALA A 242 12.76 4.74 19.37
C ALA A 242 11.63 4.01 20.10
N ASP A 243 11.93 2.82 20.62
CA ASP A 243 11.04 2.04 21.49
C ASP A 243 11.54 2.05 22.94
N PHE A 244 10.84 2.78 23.81
CA PHE A 244 11.18 2.90 25.23
C PHE A 244 10.43 1.87 26.10
N GLY A 245 9.73 0.92 25.49
CA GLY A 245 8.88 -0.07 26.15
C GLY A 245 7.53 0.49 26.59
N VAL A 246 7.52 1.59 27.35
CA VAL A 246 6.27 2.26 27.81
C VAL A 246 5.64 3.15 26.74
N LEU A 247 6.44 3.63 25.78
CA LEU A 247 6.00 4.39 24.63
C LEU A 247 6.96 4.18 23.46
N LYS A 248 6.46 4.38 22.25
CA LYS A 248 7.26 4.51 21.03
C LYS A 248 7.23 5.96 20.60
N ALA A 249 8.36 6.48 20.13
CA ALA A 249 8.43 7.83 19.62
C ALA A 249 9.18 7.84 18.28
N PHE A 250 8.87 8.85 17.47
CA PHE A 250 9.67 9.18 16.30
C PHE A 250 9.88 10.69 16.21
N LEU A 251 10.98 11.07 15.56
CA LEU A 251 11.26 12.42 15.12
C LEU A 251 11.75 12.35 13.68
N MET A 252 11.17 13.17 12.82
CA MET A 252 11.48 13.24 11.40
C MET A 252 11.70 14.70 11.02
N GLY A 253 12.74 14.97 10.23
CA GLY A 253 13.05 16.31 9.71
C GLY A 253 13.31 16.23 8.21
N GLY A 254 12.84 17.24 7.49
CA GLY A 254 12.98 17.41 6.06
C GLY A 254 13.67 18.74 5.73
N TRP A 255 14.49 18.73 4.68
CA TRP A 255 15.10 19.92 4.10
C TRP A 255 14.86 19.93 2.59
N ASN A 256 14.40 21.06 2.08
CA ASN A 256 14.17 21.32 0.66
C ASN A 256 15.39 22.04 0.06
N THR A 257 15.83 21.65 -1.14
CA THR A 257 16.99 22.28 -1.79
C THR A 257 16.75 23.74 -2.18
N ASP A 258 15.48 24.09 -2.48
CA ASP A 258 15.03 25.44 -2.75
C ASP A 258 13.65 25.66 -2.10
N GLY A 259 13.63 26.32 -0.94
CA GLY A 259 12.42 26.57 -0.16
C GLY A 259 11.36 27.42 -0.87
N ASP A 260 11.73 28.17 -1.91
CA ASP A 260 10.81 28.97 -2.70
C ASP A 260 10.10 28.14 -3.79
N LYS A 261 10.56 26.91 -4.05
CA LYS A 261 9.98 26.00 -5.04
C LYS A 261 9.37 24.76 -4.42
N LEU A 262 8.11 24.50 -4.77
CA LEU A 262 7.50 23.20 -4.52
C LEU A 262 8.07 22.18 -5.51
N ASN A 263 8.67 21.12 -4.99
CA ASN A 263 9.01 19.93 -5.76
C ASN A 263 8.26 18.72 -5.21
N LYS A 264 8.30 17.61 -5.95
CA LYS A 264 7.61 16.37 -5.61
C LYS A 264 7.96 15.79 -4.24
N TYR A 265 9.15 16.08 -3.70
CA TYR A 265 9.63 15.56 -2.42
C TYR A 265 9.47 16.55 -1.24
N ALA A 266 9.18 17.82 -1.53
CA ALA A 266 8.85 18.89 -0.59
C ALA A 266 7.66 19.73 -1.11
N SER A 267 6.47 19.12 -1.13
CA SER A 267 5.25 19.69 -1.71
C SER A 267 4.25 20.20 -0.64
N SER A 268 3.01 20.43 -1.07
CA SER A 268 1.85 20.79 -0.26
C SER A 268 0.80 19.69 -0.32
N ASN A 269 0.21 19.37 0.83
CA ASN A 269 -1.00 18.54 0.93
C ASN A 269 -2.25 19.38 1.27
N GLY A 270 -2.08 20.70 1.43
CA GLY A 270 -3.19 21.61 1.67
C GLY A 270 -4.15 21.61 0.48
N THR A 271 -5.39 22.02 0.74
CA THR A 271 -6.40 22.20 -0.30
C THR A 271 -7.13 23.53 -0.09
N GLY A 272 -7.91 23.96 -1.10
CA GLY A 272 -8.54 25.27 -1.07
C GLY A 272 -7.49 26.39 -0.99
N PRO A 273 -7.62 27.36 -0.06
CA PRO A 273 -6.64 28.44 0.11
C PRO A 273 -5.22 27.95 0.47
N ALA A 274 -5.09 26.77 1.07
CA ALA A 274 -3.81 26.22 1.51
C ALA A 274 -3.07 25.40 0.42
N LYS A 275 -3.63 25.29 -0.79
CA LYS A 275 -3.15 24.34 -1.81
C LYS A 275 -1.68 24.48 -2.21
N THR A 276 -1.13 25.68 -2.17
CA THR A 276 0.25 25.98 -2.60
C THR A 276 1.19 26.27 -1.43
N ILE A 277 0.79 25.99 -0.19
CA ILE A 277 1.61 26.24 0.99
C ILE A 277 2.32 24.94 1.34
N GLY A 278 3.61 24.85 0.97
CA GLY A 278 4.44 23.66 1.21
C GLY A 278 5.31 23.78 2.46
N TRP A 279 6.50 23.20 2.40
CA TRP A 279 7.45 23.22 3.53
C TRP A 279 8.08 24.59 3.71
N GLY A 280 8.45 25.26 2.62
CA GLY A 280 9.54 26.25 2.65
C GLY A 280 10.88 25.51 2.68
N ASP A 281 11.86 26.03 3.41
CA ASP A 281 13.20 25.42 3.50
C ASP A 281 13.22 24.10 4.28
N TRP A 282 12.33 23.93 5.26
CA TRP A 282 12.36 22.77 6.15
C TRP A 282 10.99 22.42 6.71
N ALA A 283 10.87 21.17 7.15
CA ALA A 283 9.71 20.66 7.87
C ALA A 283 10.13 19.68 8.96
N VAL A 284 9.35 19.59 10.04
CA VAL A 284 9.58 18.66 11.14
C VAL A 284 8.29 17.98 11.54
N TRP A 285 8.36 16.69 11.85
CA TRP A 285 7.27 15.89 12.38
C TRP A 285 7.77 15.14 13.61
N GLY A 286 6.97 15.08 14.65
CA GLY A 286 7.26 14.30 15.84
C GLY A 286 6.01 13.67 16.36
N GLY A 287 6.12 12.48 16.92
CA GLY A 287 4.95 11.82 17.48
C GLY A 287 5.29 10.70 18.43
N VAL A 288 4.27 10.32 19.19
CA VAL A 288 4.35 9.29 20.21
C VAL A 288 3.18 8.34 20.09
N THR A 289 3.43 7.10 20.47
CA THR A 289 2.47 6.03 20.54
C THR A 289 2.58 5.38 21.91
N VAL A 290 1.51 5.41 22.69
CA VAL A 290 1.44 4.82 24.03
C VAL A 290 0.54 3.58 23.97
N PRO A 291 1.08 2.36 24.09
CA PRO A 291 0.29 1.15 24.23
C PRO A 291 -0.32 1.08 25.64
N ILE A 292 -1.59 1.41 25.78
CA ILE A 292 -2.28 1.40 27.08
C ILE A 292 -2.56 -0.04 27.53
N ASN A 293 -3.02 -0.88 26.62
CA ASN A 293 -3.17 -2.33 26.81
C ASN A 293 -3.23 -3.06 25.46
N ALA A 294 -3.47 -4.37 25.47
CA ALA A 294 -3.51 -5.21 24.26
C ALA A 294 -4.57 -4.80 23.22
N LYS A 295 -5.57 -4.00 23.59
CA LYS A 295 -6.66 -3.55 22.71
C LYS A 295 -6.70 -2.03 22.53
N LEU A 296 -5.90 -1.27 23.25
CA LEU A 296 -6.04 0.19 23.33
C LEU A 296 -4.68 0.87 23.24
N GLN A 297 -4.59 1.85 22.35
CA GLN A 297 -3.40 2.66 22.13
C GLN A 297 -3.79 4.12 21.95
N ALA A 298 -2.99 5.04 22.49
CA ALA A 298 -3.14 6.47 22.24
C ALA A 298 -1.97 6.96 21.37
N ASN A 299 -2.25 7.88 20.45
CA ASN A 299 -1.25 8.48 19.59
C ASN A 299 -1.39 9.99 19.59
N ALA A 300 -0.26 10.68 19.49
CA ALA A 300 -0.19 12.11 19.25
C ALA A 300 0.92 12.41 18.26
N GLN A 301 0.69 13.37 17.38
CA GLN A 301 1.65 13.85 16.40
C GLN A 301 1.56 15.38 16.33
N VAL A 302 2.72 16.01 16.16
CA VAL A 302 2.84 17.42 15.79
C VAL A 302 3.73 17.55 14.56
N ALA A 303 3.44 18.54 13.72
CA ALA A 303 4.29 18.91 12.60
C ALA A 303 4.36 20.43 12.46
N TYR A 304 5.51 20.91 11.98
CA TYR A 304 5.73 22.33 11.74
C TYR A 304 6.64 22.56 10.53
N THR A 305 6.43 23.66 9.80
CA THR A 305 7.20 23.99 8.59
C THR A 305 7.73 25.42 8.62
N ASP A 306 8.74 25.69 7.80
CA ASP A 306 9.27 27.03 7.54
C ASP A 306 8.19 27.99 6.99
N SER A 307 7.30 27.47 6.15
CA SER A 307 6.09 28.17 5.66
C SER A 307 5.01 28.40 6.74
N LYS A 308 5.33 28.12 8.00
CA LYS A 308 4.49 28.34 9.19
C LYS A 308 3.17 27.59 9.18
N ILE A 309 3.20 26.35 8.69
CA ILE A 309 2.10 25.41 8.89
C ILE A 309 2.35 24.72 10.22
N PHE A 310 1.42 24.82 11.15
CA PHE A 310 1.42 24.02 12.37
C PHE A 310 0.28 23.00 12.33
N ALA A 311 0.58 21.73 12.55
CA ALA A 311 -0.43 20.68 12.66
C ALA A 311 -0.24 19.89 13.96
N ALA A 312 -1.34 19.62 14.67
CA ALA A 312 -1.35 18.79 15.86
C ALA A 312 -2.55 17.84 15.82
N THR A 313 -2.29 16.55 15.94
CA THR A 313 -3.30 15.50 15.82
C THR A 313 -3.16 14.50 16.96
N ALA A 314 -4.28 14.08 17.53
CA ALA A 314 -4.31 13.03 18.55
C ALA A 314 -5.48 12.07 18.32
N ASN A 315 -5.23 10.78 18.57
CA ASN A 315 -6.26 9.75 18.45
C ASN A 315 -6.13 8.66 19.51
N VAL A 316 -7.18 7.84 19.55
CA VAL A 316 -7.19 6.57 20.27
C VAL A 316 -7.49 5.48 19.27
N ARG A 317 -6.68 4.42 19.25
CA ARG A 317 -6.93 3.21 18.48
C ARG A 317 -7.44 2.13 19.41
N TRP A 318 -8.67 1.70 19.17
CA TRP A 318 -9.34 0.67 19.97
C TRP A 318 -9.70 -0.54 19.11
N ASN A 319 -9.21 -1.70 19.50
CA ASN A 319 -9.49 -2.99 18.85
C ASN A 319 -10.34 -3.87 19.78
N PRO A 320 -11.66 -3.65 19.85
CA PRO A 320 -12.53 -4.39 20.78
C PRO A 320 -12.47 -5.91 20.55
N VAL A 321 -12.36 -6.32 19.29
CA VAL A 321 -12.16 -7.69 18.82
C VAL A 321 -11.10 -7.75 17.73
N LYS A 322 -10.62 -8.95 17.41
CA LYS A 322 -9.65 -9.17 16.35
C LYS A 322 -10.17 -8.58 15.02
N ASN A 323 -9.29 -7.88 14.32
CA ASN A 323 -9.52 -7.26 13.02
C ASN A 323 -10.61 -6.16 12.96
N LEU A 324 -11.15 -5.70 14.08
CA LEU A 324 -12.02 -4.52 14.14
C LEU A 324 -11.27 -3.37 14.82
N LEU A 325 -11.16 -2.24 14.15
CA LEU A 325 -10.58 -0.99 14.66
C LEU A 325 -11.68 0.07 14.76
N VAL A 326 -11.75 0.73 15.91
CA VAL A 326 -12.50 1.96 16.14
C VAL A 326 -11.48 3.04 16.50
N GLN A 327 -11.47 4.15 15.77
CA GLN A 327 -10.44 5.18 15.90
C GLN A 327 -11.06 6.59 15.82
N PRO A 328 -11.41 7.20 16.96
CA PRO A 328 -11.66 8.63 17.03
C PRO A 328 -10.35 9.43 16.96
N GLU A 329 -10.37 10.54 16.24
CA GLU A 329 -9.25 11.45 16.06
C GLU A 329 -9.73 12.90 16.02
N VAL A 330 -8.91 13.78 16.59
CA VAL A 330 -9.04 15.24 16.45
C VAL A 330 -7.74 15.82 15.93
N SER A 331 -7.86 16.79 15.03
CA SER A 331 -6.76 17.52 14.41
C SER A 331 -6.99 19.02 14.53
N TYR A 332 -5.91 19.75 14.77
CA TYR A 332 -5.84 21.20 14.63
C TYR A 332 -4.73 21.55 13.64
N THR A 333 -5.05 22.41 12.67
CA THR A 333 -4.09 22.93 11.70
C THR A 333 -4.17 24.45 11.65
N ASN A 334 -3.03 25.12 11.65
CA ASN A 334 -2.90 26.55 11.47
C ASN A 334 -1.96 26.85 10.29
N TRP A 335 -2.39 27.73 9.40
CA TRP A 335 -1.60 28.28 8.31
C TRP A 335 -1.41 29.78 8.55
N ASP A 336 -0.34 30.14 9.27
CA ASP A 336 -0.06 31.53 9.67
C ASP A 336 0.12 32.45 8.45
N SER A 337 0.71 31.93 7.37
CA SER A 337 0.96 32.67 6.12
C SER A 337 -0.31 33.24 5.46
N ILE A 338 -1.48 32.67 5.76
CA ILE A 338 -2.78 33.16 5.29
C ILE A 338 -3.73 33.55 6.43
N ASN A 339 -3.24 33.55 7.68
CA ASN A 339 -4.01 33.85 8.89
C ASN A 339 -5.32 33.02 8.98
N GLN A 340 -5.23 31.71 8.76
CA GLN A 340 -6.36 30.80 8.90
C GLN A 340 -6.00 29.55 9.71
N ASP A 341 -7.00 28.96 10.34
CA ASP A 341 -6.88 27.70 11.05
C ASP A 341 -8.10 26.79 10.84
N GLN A 342 -7.99 25.57 11.33
CA GLN A 342 -9.02 24.56 11.20
C GLN A 342 -8.94 23.54 12.32
N TRP A 343 -10.10 23.23 12.90
CA TRP A 343 -10.30 22.01 13.67
C TRP A 343 -10.96 20.96 12.78
N ALA A 344 -10.59 19.70 12.93
CA ALA A 344 -11.25 18.61 12.24
C ALA A 344 -11.36 17.39 13.14
N GLY A 345 -12.38 16.58 12.90
CA GLY A 345 -12.62 15.33 13.60
C GLY A 345 -12.87 14.18 12.65
N VAL A 346 -12.39 13.00 13.01
CA VAL A 346 -12.67 11.74 12.30
C VAL A 346 -13.05 10.67 13.31
N LEU A 347 -14.14 9.96 13.06
CA LEU A 347 -14.46 8.70 13.74
C LEU A 347 -14.43 7.58 12.71
N ARG A 348 -13.39 6.75 12.76
CA ARG A 348 -13.17 5.62 11.85
C ARG A 348 -13.63 4.31 12.46
N PHE A 349 -14.31 3.51 11.64
CA PHE A 349 -14.53 2.10 11.85
C PHE A 349 -13.87 1.33 10.70
N GLN A 350 -13.05 0.34 11.00
CA GLN A 350 -12.38 -0.47 9.99
C GLN A 350 -12.42 -1.94 10.38
N ARG A 351 -12.87 -2.80 9.47
CA ARG A 351 -12.73 -4.24 9.57
C ARG A 351 -11.77 -4.74 8.50
N SER A 352 -10.74 -5.46 8.92
CA SER A 352 -9.81 -6.16 8.02
C SER A 352 -10.13 -7.65 7.95
N PHE A 353 -9.75 -8.31 6.86
CA PHE A 353 -9.90 -9.76 6.71
C PHE A 353 -8.72 -10.36 5.97
#